data_AF-A0AAX7SF03-F1
#
_entry.id   AF-A0AAX7SF03-F1
#
_cell.length_a   1.000
_cell.length_b   1.000
_cell.length_c   1.000
_cell.angle_alpha   90.00
_cell.angle_beta   90.00
_cell.angle_gamma   90.00
#
_symmetry.space_group_name_H-M   'P 1'
#
loop_
_entity.id
_entity.type
_entity.pdbx_description
1 polymer ?
#
loop_
_entity_poly.entity_id
_entity_poly.type
_entity_poly.pdbx_seq_one_letter_code
_entity_poly.pdbx_strand_id
1 'polypeptide(L)'
;MAEYTDPHVDGAAEDMPELSDGDDDDDVDDEEQWQWMEEDSQPVTCLFCDRLLSSVNATLQHCTAEHQVNIVDLIRNYNLDDYGYIKMINFIRSTKCKASSLNGLPDAPLPWESEDFLQPVLQDDPLLQTDPEELCGSERSCLASGADPHNALVHRAQAAEERARSSEEALARAMDDLHKLKVLAQGLVLNAETSRSGTLGAVAELREDEDEAYFSSYGHYSIHEEMLKDKVRTESYRDFMYSNPEVFRDKVVLDVGCGTGILSMFAAQAGAKKVIAVDQSEIIYQAMDIVRSNQLEDKITLIKGRIEDIKLPVEKVDIIISEWMGYFLLFESMLDSVLYARDLYLADGVYPDLCNISLAAVGDVQKHQDRIAFWDDVYGFNMTCMKKAVVPEAVVEVLKADTLISEPTVIQTIDCNRVCLSELEFSSDFHLKITNTTDCTVMFSTGPQVTKTHWKQTVFLLEKPVSVQAGEELQGKITVRKNKKDPRSLWVTFELRDRKQTYSLQ
;
A
#
# COMPACT_ATOMS: atom_id res chain seq x y z
N MET A 1 -2.44 -71.26 38.38
CA MET A 1 -3.36 -72.36 38.73
C MET A 1 -4.04 -71.95 40.02
N ALA A 2 -5.36 -72.16 40.11
CA ALA A 2 -6.29 -71.29 40.82
C ALA A 2 -6.29 -69.86 40.19
N GLU A 3 -7.38 -69.24 39.73
CA GLU A 3 -8.84 -69.37 39.99
C GLU A 3 -9.27 -68.92 41.40
N TYR A 4 -10.46 -68.36 41.63
CA TYR A 4 -11.36 -67.51 40.85
C TYR A 4 -12.45 -67.07 41.85
N THR A 5 -12.66 -65.78 42.11
CA THR A 5 -13.79 -65.30 42.94
C THR A 5 -14.30 -63.95 42.45
N ASP A 6 -15.60 -63.95 42.17
CA ASP A 6 -16.48 -62.89 41.65
C ASP A 6 -17.70 -62.85 42.61
N PRO A 7 -18.70 -61.93 42.54
CA PRO A 7 -18.83 -60.65 41.82
C PRO A 7 -19.20 -59.47 42.76
N HIS A 8 -19.38 -58.27 42.19
CA HIS A 8 -20.65 -57.52 42.31
C HIS A 8 -20.70 -56.26 41.42
N VAL A 9 -21.72 -56.18 40.54
CA VAL A 9 -22.63 -55.03 40.28
C VAL A 9 -21.99 -53.67 39.91
N ASP A 10 -22.30 -52.97 38.80
CA ASP A 10 -23.05 -53.20 37.54
C ASP A 10 -22.67 -52.02 36.59
N GLY A 11 -22.97 -51.94 35.29
CA GLY A 11 -23.70 -52.81 34.35
C GLY A 11 -24.02 -52.04 33.03
N ALA A 12 -24.78 -52.65 32.11
CA ALA A 12 -25.31 -52.10 30.84
C ALA A 12 -24.31 -51.57 29.77
N ALA A 13 -24.15 -52.34 28.68
CA ALA A 13 -23.81 -51.83 27.34
C ALA A 13 -25.12 -51.51 26.56
N GLU A 14 -25.10 -50.73 25.48
CA GLU A 14 -25.07 -51.11 24.04
C GLU A 14 -25.41 -49.78 23.28
N ASP A 15 -25.15 -49.53 21.98
CA ASP A 15 -24.68 -50.37 20.87
C ASP A 15 -23.90 -49.51 19.83
N MET A 16 -23.27 -50.11 18.82
CA MET A 16 -22.57 -49.42 17.70
C MET A 16 -23.08 -49.91 16.33
N PRO A 17 -23.72 -49.07 15.50
CA PRO A 17 -24.16 -49.48 14.16
C PRO A 17 -23.02 -49.51 13.14
N GLU A 18 -23.11 -50.44 12.19
CA GLU A 18 -22.08 -50.73 11.17
C GLU A 18 -22.20 -49.86 9.91
N LEU A 19 -21.15 -49.89 9.08
CA LEU A 19 -21.12 -49.28 7.74
C LEU A 19 -21.94 -50.11 6.74
N SER A 20 -22.61 -49.43 5.81
CA SER A 20 -23.19 -50.03 4.61
C SER A 20 -22.87 -49.16 3.41
N ASP A 21 -22.20 -49.73 2.42
CA ASP A 21 -22.04 -49.11 1.10
C ASP A 21 -23.36 -49.14 0.32
N GLY A 22 -23.53 -48.18 -0.59
CA GLY A 22 -24.68 -48.10 -1.49
C GLY A 22 -24.51 -46.93 -2.46
N ASP A 23 -24.22 -47.23 -3.72
CA ASP A 23 -24.16 -46.24 -4.79
C ASP A 23 -25.57 -45.80 -5.19
N ASP A 24 -25.79 -44.50 -5.35
CA ASP A 24 -26.83 -43.90 -6.21
C ASP A 24 -26.27 -42.57 -6.75
N ASP A 25 -26.15 -42.45 -8.07
CA ASP A 25 -25.77 -41.21 -8.76
C ASP A 25 -26.99 -40.26 -8.83
N ASP A 26 -26.85 -39.00 -8.41
CA ASP A 26 -27.71 -37.89 -8.87
C ASP A 26 -26.98 -36.55 -8.66
N ASP A 27 -26.28 -36.06 -9.69
CA ASP A 27 -25.75 -34.69 -9.74
C ASP A 27 -26.92 -33.69 -9.80
N VAL A 28 -27.18 -32.98 -8.70
CA VAL A 28 -28.11 -31.84 -8.67
C VAL A 28 -27.34 -30.57 -8.32
N ASP A 29 -27.19 -29.74 -9.35
CA ASP A 29 -26.47 -28.46 -9.32
C ASP A 29 -27.37 -27.37 -8.69
N ASP A 30 -27.27 -27.20 -7.37
CA ASP A 30 -27.98 -26.13 -6.63
C ASP A 30 -27.31 -24.76 -6.91
N GLU A 31 -27.49 -24.24 -8.13
CA GLU A 31 -27.21 -22.83 -8.44
C GLU A 31 -28.06 -21.92 -7.53
N GLU A 32 -27.44 -21.29 -6.52
CA GLU A 32 -28.12 -20.29 -5.68
C GLU A 32 -28.59 -19.11 -6.55
N GLN A 33 -29.89 -19.13 -6.86
CA GLN A 33 -30.56 -18.24 -7.78
C GLN A 33 -30.58 -16.80 -7.25
N TRP A 34 -29.57 -16.01 -7.62
CA TRP A 34 -29.46 -14.59 -7.29
C TRP A 34 -30.69 -13.81 -7.76
N GLN A 35 -31.59 -13.51 -6.83
CA GLN A 35 -32.73 -12.63 -7.05
C GLN A 35 -32.22 -11.20 -7.16
N TRP A 36 -32.04 -10.75 -8.40
CA TRP A 36 -31.81 -9.34 -8.72
C TRP A 36 -32.93 -8.50 -8.08
N MET A 37 -32.56 -7.63 -7.15
CA MET A 37 -33.52 -6.71 -6.53
C MET A 37 -34.09 -5.75 -7.59
N GLU A 38 -35.35 -5.37 -7.40
CA GLU A 38 -36.08 -4.54 -8.37
C GLU A 38 -35.44 -3.15 -8.53
N GLU A 39 -35.58 -2.57 -9.73
CA GLU A 39 -34.95 -1.32 -10.15
C GLU A 39 -35.27 -0.15 -9.19
N ASP A 40 -34.26 0.28 -8.43
CA ASP A 40 -34.41 1.13 -7.26
C ASP A 40 -34.96 2.52 -7.64
N SER A 41 -36.27 2.70 -7.43
CA SER A 41 -37.07 3.78 -8.00
C SER A 41 -36.91 5.10 -7.23
N GLN A 42 -35.69 5.62 -7.22
CA GLN A 42 -35.31 6.81 -6.49
C GLN A 42 -35.93 8.09 -7.08
N PRO A 43 -36.45 9.02 -6.25
CA PRO A 43 -37.15 10.19 -6.73
C PRO A 43 -36.20 11.30 -7.22
N VAL A 44 -36.30 11.66 -8.49
CA VAL A 44 -35.38 12.59 -9.17
C VAL A 44 -36.04 13.94 -9.43
N THR A 45 -35.34 15.04 -9.12
CA THR A 45 -35.85 16.41 -9.40
C THR A 45 -35.48 16.84 -10.81
N CYS A 46 -36.47 17.36 -11.56
CA CYS A 46 -36.30 17.87 -12.92
C CYS A 46 -35.21 18.95 -13.03
N LEU A 47 -34.57 19.03 -14.19
CA LEU A 47 -33.52 20.00 -14.49
C LEU A 47 -34.05 21.43 -14.69
N PHE A 48 -35.33 21.58 -15.09
CA PHE A 48 -35.89 22.86 -15.55
C PHE A 48 -37.14 23.34 -14.78
N CYS A 49 -37.65 22.56 -13.83
CA CYS A 49 -38.73 22.99 -12.92
C CYS A 49 -38.72 22.19 -11.61
N ASP A 50 -39.50 22.63 -10.62
CA ASP A 50 -39.55 22.03 -9.28
C ASP A 50 -40.40 20.72 -9.20
N ARG A 51 -40.53 19.97 -10.31
CA ARG A 51 -41.20 18.66 -10.30
C ARG A 51 -40.24 17.54 -9.87
N LEU A 52 -40.76 16.64 -9.04
CA LEU A 52 -40.13 15.40 -8.61
C LEU A 52 -40.76 14.22 -9.39
N LEU A 53 -39.93 13.36 -9.97
CA LEU A 53 -40.30 12.23 -10.83
C LEU A 53 -39.80 10.93 -10.21
N SER A 54 -40.35 9.78 -10.61
CA SER A 54 -40.08 8.47 -9.98
C SER A 54 -38.77 7.78 -10.41
N SER A 55 -38.07 8.31 -11.42
CA SER A 55 -36.78 7.78 -11.89
C SER A 55 -36.04 8.77 -12.80
N VAL A 56 -34.79 8.44 -13.14
CA VAL A 56 -33.98 9.15 -14.13
C VAL A 56 -34.67 9.16 -15.49
N ASN A 57 -35.08 8.00 -16.02
CA ASN A 57 -35.77 7.89 -17.32
C ASN A 57 -37.07 8.73 -17.35
N ALA A 58 -37.89 8.68 -16.30
CA ALA A 58 -39.08 9.54 -16.18
C ALA A 58 -38.73 11.04 -16.18
N THR A 59 -37.58 11.43 -15.64
CA THR A 59 -37.08 12.82 -15.66
C THR A 59 -36.62 13.25 -17.05
N LEU A 60 -35.92 12.38 -17.79
CA LEU A 60 -35.49 12.66 -19.16
C LEU A 60 -36.69 12.80 -20.11
N GLN A 61 -37.67 11.89 -20.01
CA GLN A 61 -38.94 11.98 -20.75
C GLN A 61 -39.69 13.28 -20.44
N HIS A 62 -39.74 13.70 -19.18
CA HIS A 62 -40.35 14.95 -18.76
C HIS A 62 -39.62 16.19 -19.32
N CYS A 63 -38.28 16.19 -19.37
CA CYS A 63 -37.49 17.24 -20.01
C CYS A 63 -37.79 17.36 -21.51
N THR A 64 -37.88 16.24 -22.22
CA THR A 64 -38.25 16.21 -23.64
C THR A 64 -39.68 16.72 -23.85
N ALA A 65 -40.65 16.24 -23.06
CA ALA A 65 -42.07 16.52 -23.28
C ALA A 65 -42.51 17.95 -22.89
N GLU A 66 -42.12 18.43 -21.70
CA GLU A 66 -42.62 19.70 -21.14
C GLU A 66 -41.63 20.86 -21.33
N HIS A 67 -40.34 20.55 -21.54
CA HIS A 67 -39.27 21.55 -21.67
C HIS A 67 -38.61 21.60 -23.06
N GLN A 68 -38.97 20.68 -23.98
CA GLN A 68 -38.48 20.62 -25.37
C GLN A 68 -36.94 20.53 -25.47
N VAL A 69 -36.31 19.82 -24.52
CA VAL A 69 -34.88 19.53 -24.50
C VAL A 69 -34.69 18.04 -24.22
N ASN A 70 -34.15 17.32 -25.21
CA ASN A 70 -33.72 15.94 -25.06
C ASN A 70 -32.25 15.89 -24.64
N ILE A 71 -31.99 15.44 -23.41
CA ILE A 71 -30.63 15.35 -22.85
C ILE A 71 -29.77 14.34 -23.62
N VAL A 72 -30.36 13.25 -24.12
CA VAL A 72 -29.65 12.22 -24.90
C VAL A 72 -29.16 12.79 -26.24
N ASP A 73 -29.92 13.71 -26.85
CA ASP A 73 -29.47 14.41 -28.06
C ASP A 73 -28.38 15.44 -27.73
N LEU A 74 -28.39 16.09 -26.56
CA LEU A 74 -27.28 16.96 -26.15
C LEU A 74 -25.96 16.18 -25.96
N ILE A 75 -26.00 15.04 -25.26
CA ILE A 75 -24.83 14.15 -25.09
C ILE A 75 -24.25 13.76 -26.45
N ARG A 76 -25.11 13.33 -27.38
CA ARG A 76 -24.71 12.89 -28.73
C ARG A 76 -24.22 14.04 -29.63
N ASN A 77 -24.88 15.20 -29.60
CA ASN A 77 -24.54 16.34 -30.47
C ASN A 77 -23.22 17.02 -30.07
N TYR A 78 -22.90 17.05 -28.78
CA TYR A 78 -21.67 17.68 -28.25
C TYR A 78 -20.59 16.66 -27.85
N ASN A 79 -20.80 15.36 -28.12
CA ASN A 79 -19.89 14.25 -27.81
C ASN A 79 -19.37 14.31 -26.36
N LEU A 80 -20.30 14.42 -25.40
CA LEU A 80 -19.96 14.51 -23.97
C LEU A 80 -19.51 13.16 -23.43
N ASP A 81 -18.38 13.16 -22.72
CA ASP A 81 -17.95 12.08 -21.82
C ASP A 81 -18.60 12.25 -20.43
N ASP A 82 -18.30 11.36 -19.49
CA ASP A 82 -18.84 11.38 -18.12
C ASP A 82 -18.66 12.74 -17.45
N TYR A 83 -17.46 13.33 -17.59
CA TYR A 83 -17.12 14.62 -17.03
C TYR A 83 -17.88 15.76 -17.71
N GLY A 84 -18.00 15.75 -19.05
CA GLY A 84 -18.80 16.69 -19.81
C GLY A 84 -20.30 16.62 -19.49
N TYR A 85 -20.82 15.40 -19.26
CA TYR A 85 -22.19 15.15 -18.81
C TYR A 85 -22.43 15.70 -17.39
N ILE A 86 -21.57 15.35 -16.43
CA ILE A 86 -21.60 15.86 -15.05
C ILE A 86 -21.55 17.41 -15.03
N LYS A 87 -20.61 18.00 -15.78
CA LYS A 87 -20.50 19.46 -15.93
C LYS A 87 -21.76 20.08 -16.51
N MET A 88 -22.37 19.48 -17.54
CA MET A 88 -23.65 19.95 -18.12
C MET A 88 -24.79 19.91 -17.09
N ILE A 89 -24.96 18.81 -16.35
CA ILE A 89 -26.03 18.67 -15.35
C ILE A 89 -25.85 19.71 -14.22
N ASN A 90 -24.64 19.85 -13.68
CA ASN A 90 -24.33 20.84 -12.65
C ASN A 90 -24.46 22.29 -13.16
N PHE A 91 -24.07 22.58 -14.40
CA PHE A 91 -24.32 23.89 -15.04
C PHE A 91 -25.82 24.23 -15.07
N ILE A 92 -26.67 23.29 -15.50
CA ILE A 92 -28.12 23.51 -15.59
C ILE A 92 -28.70 23.77 -14.19
N ARG A 93 -28.35 22.95 -13.19
CA ARG A 93 -28.87 23.09 -11.82
C ARG A 93 -28.36 24.35 -11.10
N SER A 94 -27.09 24.71 -11.26
CA SER A 94 -26.48 25.89 -10.60
C SER A 94 -26.96 27.22 -11.20
N THR A 95 -26.99 27.32 -12.53
CA THR A 95 -27.40 28.56 -13.24
C THR A 95 -28.92 28.72 -13.31
N LYS A 96 -29.67 27.62 -13.15
CA LYS A 96 -31.12 27.53 -13.45
C LYS A 96 -31.45 28.07 -14.84
N CYS A 97 -30.61 27.72 -15.82
CA CYS A 97 -30.79 28.16 -17.20
C CYS A 97 -32.15 27.70 -17.76
N LYS A 98 -32.74 28.49 -18.65
CA LYS A 98 -33.99 28.09 -19.31
C LYS A 98 -33.69 26.99 -20.33
N ALA A 99 -34.56 26.00 -20.45
CA ALA A 99 -34.43 24.93 -21.45
C ALA A 99 -34.16 25.49 -22.87
N SER A 100 -34.83 26.59 -23.23
CA SER A 100 -34.65 27.31 -24.50
C SER A 100 -33.23 27.85 -24.77
N SER A 101 -32.36 27.99 -23.77
CA SER A 101 -30.96 28.44 -23.96
C SER A 101 -29.96 27.30 -24.23
N LEU A 102 -30.41 26.04 -24.22
CA LEU A 102 -29.60 24.89 -24.63
C LEU A 102 -29.78 24.54 -26.13
N ASN A 103 -30.82 25.09 -26.76
CA ASN A 103 -31.13 24.82 -28.17
C ASN A 103 -30.31 25.73 -29.09
N GLY A 104 -29.34 25.14 -29.81
CA GLY A 104 -28.49 25.86 -30.76
C GLY A 104 -27.26 26.52 -30.13
N LEU A 105 -26.62 25.86 -29.17
CA LEU A 105 -25.30 26.25 -28.65
C LEU A 105 -24.21 26.06 -29.72
N PRO A 106 -23.13 26.87 -29.70
CA PRO A 106 -22.00 26.71 -30.61
C PRO A 106 -21.19 25.44 -30.28
N ASP A 107 -20.51 24.89 -31.29
CA ASP A 107 -19.71 23.67 -31.16
C ASP A 107 -18.58 23.79 -30.10
N ALA A 108 -18.03 25.00 -29.92
CA ALA A 108 -17.13 25.35 -28.82
C ALA A 108 -17.01 26.89 -28.66
N PRO A 109 -16.65 27.41 -27.47
CA PRO A 109 -16.62 26.71 -26.18
C PRO A 109 -18.04 26.54 -25.62
N LEU A 110 -18.30 25.46 -24.88
CA LEU A 110 -19.62 25.20 -24.30
C LEU A 110 -19.86 26.04 -23.03
N PRO A 111 -21.12 26.23 -22.59
CA PRO A 111 -21.42 26.99 -21.37
C PRO A 111 -20.86 26.36 -20.07
N TRP A 112 -20.51 25.07 -20.11
CA TRP A 112 -20.16 24.25 -18.95
C TRP A 112 -18.70 23.78 -18.92
N GLU A 113 -17.79 24.39 -19.69
CA GLU A 113 -16.36 24.00 -19.72
C GLU A 113 -15.68 24.07 -18.34
N SER A 114 -16.09 24.99 -17.46
CA SER A 114 -15.39 25.26 -16.20
C SER A 114 -15.35 24.06 -15.25
N GLU A 115 -14.20 23.86 -14.61
CA GLU A 115 -14.01 22.84 -13.57
C GLU A 115 -14.89 23.08 -12.33
N ASP A 116 -15.40 24.31 -12.14
CA ASP A 116 -16.39 24.63 -11.09
C ASP A 116 -17.63 23.71 -11.16
N PHE A 117 -17.99 23.24 -12.36
CA PHE A 117 -19.15 22.37 -12.59
C PHE A 117 -18.88 20.87 -12.33
N LEU A 118 -17.66 20.49 -11.92
CA LEU A 118 -17.41 19.16 -11.34
C LEU A 118 -17.94 19.05 -9.89
N GLN A 119 -18.22 20.17 -9.22
CA GLN A 119 -18.83 20.12 -7.88
C GLN A 119 -20.34 19.85 -7.99
N PRO A 120 -20.88 18.79 -7.33
CA PRO A 120 -22.29 18.47 -7.38
C PRO A 120 -23.15 19.56 -6.73
N VAL A 121 -24.18 20.03 -7.46
CA VAL A 121 -25.11 21.08 -6.98
C VAL A 121 -26.15 20.51 -6.01
N LEU A 122 -26.50 19.24 -6.16
CA LEU A 122 -27.30 18.46 -5.22
C LEU A 122 -26.44 17.29 -4.74
N GLN A 123 -26.38 17.09 -3.43
CA GLN A 123 -25.77 15.90 -2.86
C GLN A 123 -26.61 14.67 -3.24
N ASP A 124 -25.94 13.58 -3.61
CA ASP A 124 -26.54 12.29 -3.98
C ASP A 124 -27.55 12.35 -5.15
N ASP A 125 -27.35 13.27 -6.11
CA ASP A 125 -28.19 13.42 -7.30
C ASP A 125 -28.15 12.16 -8.20
N PRO A 126 -29.27 11.45 -8.45
CA PRO A 126 -29.25 10.25 -9.28
C PRO A 126 -28.89 10.53 -10.74
N LEU A 127 -29.08 11.76 -11.25
CA LEU A 127 -28.61 12.13 -12.59
C LEU A 127 -27.07 12.15 -12.69
N LEU A 128 -26.34 12.38 -11.59
CA LEU A 128 -24.88 12.34 -11.56
C LEU A 128 -24.33 10.93 -11.30
N GLN A 129 -25.21 9.97 -11.01
CA GLN A 129 -24.88 8.55 -10.78
C GLN A 129 -25.25 7.66 -11.98
N THR A 130 -25.80 8.24 -13.05
CA THR A 130 -26.21 7.50 -14.26
C THR A 130 -25.13 7.59 -15.33
N ASP A 131 -24.78 6.45 -15.94
CA ASP A 131 -23.84 6.37 -17.05
C ASP A 131 -24.45 6.98 -18.35
N PRO A 132 -23.76 7.91 -19.03
CA PRO A 132 -24.26 8.54 -20.25
C PRO A 132 -24.26 7.61 -21.48
N GLU A 133 -23.45 6.55 -21.51
CA GLU A 133 -23.51 5.51 -22.54
C GLU A 133 -24.76 4.63 -22.38
N GLU A 134 -25.13 4.26 -21.15
CA GLU A 134 -26.39 3.54 -20.86
C GLU A 134 -27.61 4.35 -21.33
N LEU A 135 -27.64 5.65 -21.02
CA LEU A 135 -28.68 6.58 -21.49
C LEU A 135 -28.74 6.73 -23.02
N CYS A 136 -27.65 6.42 -23.72
CA CYS A 136 -27.60 6.42 -25.18
C CYS A 136 -28.10 5.10 -25.82
N GLY A 137 -28.44 4.10 -25.02
CA GLY A 137 -28.81 2.75 -25.45
C GLY A 137 -30.18 2.57 -26.11
N SER A 138 -30.31 1.48 -26.87
CA SER A 138 -31.54 0.85 -27.41
C SER A 138 -32.33 1.49 -28.57
N GLU A 139 -32.28 2.80 -28.86
CA GLU A 139 -32.92 3.35 -30.09
C GLU A 139 -31.96 3.89 -31.17
N ARG A 140 -31.73 3.08 -32.21
CA ARG A 140 -31.27 3.54 -33.54
C ARG A 140 -32.43 3.55 -34.54
N SER A 141 -33.28 4.56 -34.44
CA SER A 141 -34.25 4.89 -35.51
C SER A 141 -33.52 5.53 -36.70
N CYS A 142 -33.16 4.70 -37.70
CA CYS A 142 -32.25 5.08 -38.78
C CYS A 142 -32.94 5.94 -39.87
N LEU A 143 -32.84 7.27 -39.75
CA LEU A 143 -33.18 8.22 -40.83
C LEU A 143 -31.94 8.79 -41.55
N ALA A 144 -31.19 7.93 -42.26
CA ALA A 144 -30.30 8.36 -43.36
C ALA A 144 -29.95 7.20 -44.30
N SER A 145 -29.80 7.53 -45.58
CA SER A 145 -29.58 6.60 -46.70
C SER A 145 -28.16 6.04 -46.82
N GLY A 146 -28.04 4.77 -47.20
CA GLY A 146 -27.17 4.35 -48.31
C GLY A 146 -25.70 4.06 -48.01
N ALA A 147 -25.43 2.91 -47.37
CA ALA A 147 -24.11 2.26 -47.41
C ALA A 147 -24.29 0.74 -47.64
N ASP A 148 -23.29 0.09 -48.25
CA ASP A 148 -23.34 -1.33 -48.61
C ASP A 148 -23.33 -2.21 -47.33
N PRO A 149 -24.35 -3.05 -47.09
CA PRO A 149 -24.49 -3.80 -45.86
C PRO A 149 -23.36 -4.82 -45.63
N HIS A 150 -22.68 -5.30 -46.67
CA HIS A 150 -21.56 -6.24 -46.49
C HIS A 150 -20.35 -5.54 -45.87
N ASN A 151 -20.04 -4.32 -46.34
CA ASN A 151 -18.90 -3.55 -45.84
C ASN A 151 -19.13 -3.06 -44.39
N ALA A 152 -20.38 -2.69 -44.06
CA ALA A 152 -20.77 -2.35 -42.70
C ALA A 152 -20.64 -3.54 -41.71
N LEU A 153 -20.92 -4.77 -42.16
CA LEU A 153 -20.74 -5.97 -41.34
C LEU A 153 -19.26 -6.28 -41.08
N VAL A 154 -18.39 -6.16 -42.09
CA VAL A 154 -16.94 -6.35 -41.93
C VAL A 154 -16.35 -5.35 -40.94
N HIS A 155 -16.67 -4.07 -41.10
CA HIS A 155 -16.15 -3.01 -40.22
C HIS A 155 -16.64 -3.17 -38.76
N ARG A 156 -17.84 -3.73 -38.56
CA ARG A 156 -18.41 -4.04 -37.24
C ARG A 156 -17.82 -5.32 -36.62
N ALA A 157 -17.38 -6.28 -37.44
CA ALA A 157 -16.63 -7.45 -36.98
C ALA A 157 -15.23 -7.05 -36.51
N GLN A 158 -14.51 -6.24 -37.29
CA GLN A 158 -13.20 -5.69 -36.91
C GLN A 158 -13.28 -4.86 -35.62
N ALA A 159 -14.31 -4.02 -35.46
CA ALA A 159 -14.55 -3.28 -34.22
C ALA A 159 -15.03 -4.13 -33.03
N ALA A 160 -15.40 -5.40 -33.26
CA ALA A 160 -15.62 -6.38 -32.18
C ALA A 160 -14.33 -7.12 -31.82
N GLU A 161 -13.53 -7.50 -32.83
CA GLU A 161 -12.21 -8.13 -32.70
C GLU A 161 -11.20 -7.23 -31.98
N GLU A 162 -11.15 -5.93 -32.32
CA GLU A 162 -10.29 -4.94 -31.65
C GLU A 162 -10.65 -4.77 -30.16
N ARG A 163 -11.95 -4.79 -29.83
CA ARG A 163 -12.45 -4.71 -28.44
C ARG A 163 -12.24 -6.03 -27.69
N ALA A 164 -12.40 -7.17 -28.34
CA ALA A 164 -12.09 -8.47 -27.78
C ALA A 164 -10.60 -8.55 -27.41
N ARG A 165 -9.69 -8.16 -28.32
CA ARG A 165 -8.25 -8.12 -28.04
C ARG A 165 -7.91 -7.18 -26.88
N SER A 166 -8.48 -5.97 -26.86
CA SER A 166 -8.28 -5.03 -25.75
C SER A 166 -8.79 -5.59 -24.40
N SER A 167 -9.90 -6.33 -24.42
CA SER A 167 -10.46 -7.01 -23.25
C SER A 167 -9.62 -8.22 -22.82
N GLU A 168 -9.07 -9.00 -23.75
CA GLU A 168 -8.15 -10.11 -23.46
C GLU A 168 -6.83 -9.58 -22.88
N GLU A 169 -6.29 -8.49 -23.41
CA GLU A 169 -5.13 -7.80 -22.84
C GLU A 169 -5.42 -7.25 -21.43
N ALA A 170 -6.62 -6.70 -21.18
CA ALA A 170 -7.03 -6.22 -19.86
C ALA A 170 -7.22 -7.37 -18.87
N LEU A 171 -7.85 -8.47 -19.30
CA LEU A 171 -8.02 -9.68 -18.50
C LEU A 171 -6.68 -10.35 -18.18
N ALA A 172 -5.74 -10.39 -19.14
CA ALA A 172 -4.39 -10.91 -18.90
C ALA A 172 -3.64 -10.09 -17.84
N ARG A 173 -3.75 -8.75 -17.87
CA ARG A 173 -3.22 -7.87 -16.82
C ARG A 173 -3.89 -8.14 -15.47
N ALA A 174 -5.21 -8.22 -15.42
CA ALA A 174 -5.96 -8.51 -14.19
C ALA A 174 -5.67 -9.91 -13.61
N MET A 175 -5.42 -10.91 -14.47
CA MET A 175 -5.02 -12.27 -14.05
C MET A 175 -3.58 -12.30 -13.53
N ASP A 176 -2.66 -11.54 -14.12
CA ASP A 176 -1.29 -11.35 -13.63
C ASP A 176 -1.29 -10.62 -12.28
N ASP A 177 -2.12 -9.58 -12.10
CA ASP A 177 -2.28 -8.88 -10.83
C ASP A 177 -2.95 -9.76 -9.75
N LEU A 178 -3.95 -10.58 -10.11
CA LEU A 178 -4.49 -11.61 -9.23
C LEU A 178 -3.46 -12.69 -8.89
N HIS A 179 -2.54 -13.02 -9.80
CA HIS A 179 -1.45 -13.94 -9.52
C HIS A 179 -0.45 -13.35 -8.53
N LYS A 180 -0.05 -12.08 -8.70
CA LYS A 180 0.78 -11.34 -7.72
C LYS A 180 0.10 -11.28 -6.36
N LEU A 181 -1.17 -10.90 -6.30
CA LEU A 181 -1.95 -10.83 -5.06
C LEU A 181 -2.03 -12.21 -4.38
N LYS A 182 -2.20 -13.28 -5.17
CA LYS A 182 -2.19 -14.67 -4.68
C LYS A 182 -0.81 -15.09 -4.16
N VAL A 183 0.29 -14.74 -4.83
CA VAL A 183 1.66 -15.04 -4.35
C VAL A 183 1.95 -14.31 -3.04
N LEU A 184 1.60 -13.02 -2.95
CA LEU A 184 1.69 -12.24 -1.71
C LEU A 184 0.87 -12.88 -0.57
N ALA A 185 -0.38 -13.24 -0.83
CA ALA A 185 -1.24 -13.91 0.14
C ALA A 185 -0.73 -15.32 0.53
N GLN A 186 -0.14 -16.07 -0.41
CA GLN A 186 0.45 -17.38 -0.12
C GLN A 186 1.72 -17.26 0.74
N GLY A 187 2.55 -16.22 0.55
CA GLY A 187 3.67 -15.92 1.45
C GLY A 187 3.20 -15.61 2.88
N LEU A 188 2.15 -14.82 3.03
CA LEU A 188 1.53 -14.48 4.32
C LEU A 188 0.90 -15.70 5.04
N VAL A 189 0.35 -16.66 4.29
CA VAL A 189 -0.38 -17.82 4.87
C VAL A 189 0.52 -19.04 5.11
N LEU A 190 1.47 -19.35 4.21
CA LEU A 190 2.23 -20.61 4.28
C LEU A 190 3.36 -20.61 5.32
N ASN A 191 3.86 -19.44 5.74
CA ASN A 191 4.92 -19.31 6.74
C ASN A 191 4.48 -19.66 8.19
N ALA A 192 3.23 -20.08 8.40
CA ALA A 192 2.75 -20.58 9.68
C ALA A 192 3.47 -21.88 10.11
N GLU A 193 3.66 -22.84 9.20
CA GLU A 193 3.99 -24.24 9.53
C GLU A 193 5.21 -24.85 8.81
N THR A 194 6.41 -24.29 9.02
CA THR A 194 7.63 -25.12 9.03
C THR A 194 8.48 -24.84 10.27
N SER A 195 8.85 -25.90 10.99
CA SER A 195 9.57 -25.82 12.27
C SER A 195 10.90 -26.56 12.21
N ARG A 196 12.02 -25.83 12.07
CA ARG A 196 13.36 -26.30 12.43
C ARG A 196 14.13 -25.22 13.18
N SER A 197 14.85 -25.63 14.22
CA SER A 197 15.58 -24.74 15.13
C SER A 197 16.99 -24.45 14.62
N GLY A 198 17.14 -23.43 13.78
CA GLY A 198 18.44 -22.79 13.52
C GLY A 198 18.96 -22.00 14.73
N THR A 199 20.20 -21.50 14.67
CA THR A 199 20.83 -20.73 15.75
C THR A 199 21.30 -19.38 15.23
N LEU A 200 20.62 -18.30 15.65
CA LEU A 200 20.77 -16.91 15.18
C LEU A 200 20.18 -16.67 13.77
N GLY A 201 18.91 -16.21 13.71
CA GLY A 201 18.27 -15.80 12.46
C GLY A 201 18.81 -14.47 11.96
N ALA A 202 19.90 -14.50 11.20
CA ALA A 202 20.44 -13.38 10.44
C ALA A 202 20.06 -13.50 8.95
N VAL A 203 19.95 -12.38 8.24
CA VAL A 203 19.55 -12.38 6.81
C VAL A 203 20.51 -13.22 5.95
N ALA A 204 21.80 -13.23 6.28
CA ALA A 204 22.82 -14.02 5.58
C ALA A 204 22.66 -15.55 5.69
N GLU A 205 21.81 -16.08 6.58
CA GLU A 205 21.50 -17.52 6.65
C GLU A 205 20.27 -17.92 5.82
N LEU A 206 19.53 -16.96 5.25
CA LEU A 206 18.36 -17.23 4.41
C LEU A 206 18.76 -17.79 3.04
N ARG A 207 17.96 -18.74 2.55
CA ARG A 207 18.10 -19.35 1.22
C ARG A 207 17.43 -18.46 0.16
N GLU A 208 17.87 -18.56 -1.10
CA GLU A 208 17.32 -17.73 -2.19
C GLU A 208 15.80 -17.89 -2.35
N ASP A 209 15.24 -19.09 -2.12
CA ASP A 209 13.80 -19.37 -2.17
C ASP A 209 13.01 -18.85 -0.95
N GLU A 210 13.68 -18.51 0.15
CA GLU A 210 13.09 -17.83 1.32
C GLU A 210 13.11 -16.31 1.14
N ASP A 211 14.02 -15.80 0.30
CA ASP A 211 14.25 -14.39 0.00
C ASP A 211 13.53 -13.89 -1.28
N GLU A 212 13.04 -14.79 -2.14
CA GLU A 212 12.53 -14.45 -3.48
C GLU A 212 11.37 -13.44 -3.45
N ALA A 213 10.40 -13.61 -2.54
CA ALA A 213 9.24 -12.72 -2.43
C ALA A 213 9.64 -11.27 -2.10
N TYR A 214 10.71 -11.09 -1.31
CA TYR A 214 11.25 -9.78 -0.97
C TYR A 214 11.86 -9.09 -2.19
N PHE A 215 12.83 -9.73 -2.85
CA PHE A 215 13.50 -9.13 -4.01
C PHE A 215 12.59 -8.99 -5.23
N SER A 216 11.56 -9.82 -5.36
CA SER A 216 10.51 -9.70 -6.38
C SER A 216 9.69 -8.42 -6.22
N SER A 217 9.35 -8.01 -4.98
CA SER A 217 8.63 -6.74 -4.73
C SER A 217 9.43 -5.52 -5.21
N TYR A 218 10.75 -5.51 -4.96
CA TYR A 218 11.68 -4.51 -5.46
C TYR A 218 11.97 -4.59 -6.97
N GLY A 219 11.46 -5.61 -7.67
CA GLY A 219 11.55 -5.72 -9.13
C GLY A 219 10.54 -4.81 -9.86
N HIS A 220 9.50 -4.33 -9.17
CA HIS A 220 8.46 -3.50 -9.77
C HIS A 220 8.80 -2.01 -9.72
N TYR A 221 8.56 -1.28 -10.81
CA TYR A 221 8.97 0.14 -10.92
C TYR A 221 8.31 1.08 -9.91
N SER A 222 7.12 0.74 -9.40
CA SER A 222 6.32 1.64 -8.55
C SER A 222 6.96 1.96 -7.20
N ILE A 223 7.67 1.01 -6.58
CA ILE A 223 8.37 1.25 -5.30
C ILE A 223 9.57 2.17 -5.50
N HIS A 224 10.28 2.03 -6.63
CA HIS A 224 11.35 2.95 -7.04
C HIS A 224 10.80 4.33 -7.38
N GLU A 225 9.61 4.43 -7.96
CA GLU A 225 8.94 5.70 -8.22
C GLU A 225 8.55 6.43 -6.93
N GLU A 226 8.03 5.75 -5.90
CA GLU A 226 7.77 6.36 -4.59
C GLU A 226 9.09 6.79 -3.91
N MET A 227 10.10 5.90 -3.88
CA MET A 227 11.43 6.19 -3.33
C MET A 227 12.14 7.37 -4.01
N LEU A 228 11.99 7.55 -5.33
CA LEU A 228 12.57 8.67 -6.08
C LEU A 228 11.75 9.96 -5.97
N LYS A 229 10.42 9.87 -5.75
CA LYS A 229 9.56 11.03 -5.45
C LYS A 229 9.74 11.52 -4.01
N ASP A 230 10.23 10.68 -3.09
CA ASP A 230 10.70 11.12 -1.78
C ASP A 230 11.97 11.98 -1.92
N LYS A 231 11.74 13.28 -2.00
CA LYS A 231 12.79 14.30 -2.04
C LYS A 231 13.55 14.40 -0.73
N VAL A 232 12.91 14.24 0.42
CA VAL A 232 13.58 14.35 1.73
C VAL A 232 14.65 13.26 1.84
N ARG A 233 14.32 12.03 1.43
CA ARG A 233 15.28 10.94 1.26
C ARG A 233 16.33 11.27 0.19
N THR A 234 15.90 11.43 -1.06
CA THR A 234 16.82 11.42 -2.22
C THR A 234 17.72 12.64 -2.29
N GLU A 235 17.24 13.83 -1.89
CA GLU A 235 18.04 15.05 -1.85
C GLU A 235 19.01 15.05 -0.66
N SER A 236 18.68 14.43 0.49
CA SER A 236 19.63 14.32 1.61
C SER A 236 20.89 13.54 1.25
N TYR A 237 20.75 12.40 0.54
CA TYR A 237 21.91 11.65 0.04
C TYR A 237 22.71 12.44 -0.99
N ARG A 238 22.05 13.07 -1.96
CA ARG A 238 22.70 13.93 -2.98
C ARG A 238 23.50 15.04 -2.32
N ASP A 239 22.88 15.78 -1.41
CA ASP A 239 23.45 16.99 -0.82
C ASP A 239 24.56 16.65 0.18
N PHE A 240 24.49 15.50 0.86
CA PHE A 240 25.63 14.94 1.59
C PHE A 240 26.83 14.70 0.68
N MET A 241 26.65 13.96 -0.43
CA MET A 241 27.76 13.63 -1.34
C MET A 241 28.34 14.88 -2.03
N TYR A 242 27.49 15.84 -2.40
CA TYR A 242 27.89 17.03 -3.14
C TYR A 242 28.49 18.13 -2.24
N SER A 243 28.12 18.16 -0.95
CA SER A 243 28.69 19.09 0.02
C SER A 243 30.02 18.61 0.62
N ASN A 244 30.31 17.30 0.57
CA ASN A 244 31.52 16.68 1.10
C ASN A 244 32.34 15.95 0.01
N PRO A 245 32.67 16.59 -1.13
CA PRO A 245 33.23 15.89 -2.29
C PRO A 245 34.64 15.35 -2.04
N GLU A 246 35.39 15.87 -1.07
CA GLU A 246 36.67 15.31 -0.60
C GLU A 246 36.53 13.95 0.11
N VAL A 247 35.35 13.59 0.62
CA VAL A 247 35.07 12.22 1.09
C VAL A 247 35.04 11.26 -0.11
N PHE A 248 34.41 11.66 -1.22
CA PHE A 248 34.18 10.78 -2.38
C PHE A 248 35.29 10.84 -3.45
N ARG A 249 36.05 11.92 -3.55
CA ARG A 249 37.02 12.14 -4.62
C ARG A 249 38.10 11.08 -4.66
N ASP A 250 38.33 10.52 -5.84
CA ASP A 250 39.31 9.47 -6.14
C ASP A 250 39.10 8.13 -5.39
N LYS A 251 38.06 8.00 -4.57
CA LYS A 251 37.71 6.78 -3.81
C LYS A 251 37.02 5.70 -4.66
N VAL A 252 37.08 4.46 -4.18
CA VAL A 252 36.21 3.34 -4.61
C VAL A 252 35.03 3.23 -3.66
N VAL A 253 33.80 3.34 -4.18
CA VAL A 253 32.55 3.31 -3.41
C VAL A 253 31.79 2.01 -3.70
N LEU A 254 31.17 1.42 -2.68
CA LEU A 254 30.16 0.36 -2.81
C LEU A 254 28.77 0.94 -2.51
N ASP A 255 27.80 0.67 -3.37
CA ASP A 255 26.39 1.02 -3.22
C ASP A 255 25.59 -0.29 -3.01
N VAL A 256 25.14 -0.54 -1.78
CA VAL A 256 24.47 -1.80 -1.37
C VAL A 256 22.95 -1.63 -1.42
N GLY A 257 22.27 -2.43 -2.23
CA GLY A 257 20.86 -2.25 -2.56
C GLY A 257 20.66 -1.03 -3.47
N CYS A 258 21.41 -0.96 -4.57
CA CYS A 258 21.47 0.25 -5.38
C CYS A 258 20.15 0.58 -6.10
N GLY A 259 19.23 -0.37 -6.24
CA GLY A 259 17.97 -0.22 -6.97
C GLY A 259 18.20 0.29 -8.39
N THR A 260 17.60 1.44 -8.71
CA THR A 260 17.77 2.18 -9.98
C THR A 260 19.16 2.80 -10.20
N GLY A 261 20.10 2.68 -9.24
CA GLY A 261 21.46 3.20 -9.31
C GLY A 261 21.60 4.70 -9.01
N ILE A 262 20.57 5.33 -8.45
CA ILE A 262 20.56 6.79 -8.22
C ILE A 262 21.67 7.27 -7.27
N LEU A 263 21.95 6.52 -6.20
CA LEU A 263 23.02 6.87 -5.24
C LEU A 263 24.41 6.66 -5.86
N SER A 264 24.61 5.57 -6.60
CA SER A 264 25.80 5.37 -7.44
C SER A 264 26.05 6.52 -8.42
N MET A 265 25.02 7.06 -9.06
CA MET A 265 25.16 8.22 -9.95
C MET A 265 25.56 9.50 -9.19
N PHE A 266 25.01 9.74 -8.01
CA PHE A 266 25.46 10.85 -7.15
C PHE A 266 26.93 10.67 -6.72
N ALA A 267 27.34 9.49 -6.26
CA ALA A 267 28.74 9.23 -5.90
C ALA A 267 29.71 9.42 -7.08
N ALA A 268 29.31 8.98 -8.28
CA ALA A 268 30.09 9.18 -9.51
C ALA A 268 30.24 10.66 -9.91
N GLN A 269 29.21 11.49 -9.66
CA GLN A 269 29.24 12.94 -9.86
C GLN A 269 30.03 13.69 -8.76
N ALA A 270 29.95 13.26 -7.50
CA ALA A 270 30.69 13.82 -6.37
C ALA A 270 32.22 13.68 -6.51
N GLY A 271 32.68 12.71 -7.32
CA GLY A 271 34.08 12.56 -7.69
C GLY A 271 34.65 11.16 -7.51
N ALA A 272 33.82 10.15 -7.21
CA ALA A 272 34.28 8.77 -7.09
C ALA A 272 35.06 8.31 -8.34
N LYS A 273 36.17 7.62 -8.10
CA LYS A 273 37.02 7.00 -9.14
C LYS A 273 36.33 5.78 -9.75
N LYS A 274 35.66 5.01 -8.90
CA LYS A 274 34.80 3.90 -9.30
C LYS A 274 33.68 3.73 -8.28
N VAL A 275 32.49 3.40 -8.76
CA VAL A 275 31.40 2.86 -7.94
C VAL A 275 31.17 1.41 -8.33
N ILE A 276 30.95 0.56 -7.35
CA ILE A 276 30.43 -0.80 -7.52
C ILE A 276 29.04 -0.79 -6.92
N ALA A 277 28.03 -1.16 -7.71
CA ALA A 277 26.63 -1.08 -7.32
C ALA A 277 26.06 -2.50 -7.29
N VAL A 278 25.38 -2.86 -6.19
CA VAL A 278 24.96 -4.24 -5.93
C VAL A 278 23.48 -4.26 -5.61
N ASP A 279 22.73 -5.12 -6.31
CA ASP A 279 21.33 -5.40 -6.04
C ASP A 279 20.98 -6.83 -6.50
N GLN A 280 20.13 -7.53 -5.75
CA GLN A 280 19.67 -8.88 -6.13
C GLN A 280 18.47 -8.83 -7.09
N SER A 281 17.70 -7.74 -7.08
CA SER A 281 16.45 -7.63 -7.82
C SER A 281 16.65 -7.40 -9.32
N GLU A 282 15.63 -7.70 -10.13
CA GLU A 282 15.64 -7.56 -11.59
C GLU A 282 15.79 -6.08 -12.04
N ILE A 283 15.43 -5.11 -11.18
CA ILE A 283 15.56 -3.67 -11.45
C ILE A 283 16.98 -3.24 -11.86
N ILE A 284 18.00 -4.02 -11.48
CA ILE A 284 19.39 -3.74 -11.80
C ILE A 284 19.65 -3.73 -13.32
N TYR A 285 18.87 -4.44 -14.12
CA TYR A 285 19.00 -4.39 -15.59
C TYR A 285 18.58 -3.01 -16.13
N GLN A 286 17.48 -2.45 -15.63
CA GLN A 286 17.08 -1.07 -15.92
C GLN A 286 18.10 -0.08 -15.36
N ALA A 287 18.69 -0.33 -14.19
CA ALA A 287 19.78 0.50 -13.66
C ALA A 287 21.03 0.50 -14.56
N MET A 288 21.38 -0.63 -15.21
CA MET A 288 22.45 -0.66 -16.21
C MET A 288 22.11 0.19 -17.45
N ASP A 289 20.85 0.19 -17.90
CA ASP A 289 20.38 1.04 -19.01
C ASP A 289 20.36 2.53 -18.62
N ILE A 290 19.95 2.86 -17.38
CA ILE A 290 19.98 4.22 -16.83
C ILE A 290 21.42 4.74 -16.76
N VAL A 291 22.37 3.96 -16.23
CA VAL A 291 23.79 4.34 -16.13
C VAL A 291 24.43 4.59 -17.50
N ARG A 292 24.15 3.72 -18.49
CA ARG A 292 24.59 3.92 -19.89
C ARG A 292 23.92 5.16 -20.54
N SER A 293 22.65 5.38 -20.25
CA SER A 293 21.91 6.57 -20.73
C SER A 293 22.45 7.90 -20.15
N ASN A 294 23.21 7.85 -19.05
CA ASN A 294 23.87 9.00 -18.42
C ASN A 294 25.39 9.05 -18.64
N GLN A 295 25.97 8.16 -19.47
CA GLN A 295 27.40 8.10 -19.79
C GLN A 295 28.29 7.87 -18.54
N LEU A 296 27.85 6.99 -17.64
CA LEU A 296 28.52 6.67 -16.37
C LEU A 296 29.03 5.23 -16.29
N GLU A 297 28.90 4.43 -17.35
CA GLU A 297 29.30 3.01 -17.40
C GLU A 297 30.80 2.76 -17.17
N ASP A 298 31.67 3.70 -17.56
CA ASP A 298 33.11 3.65 -17.28
C ASP A 298 33.42 3.82 -15.78
N LYS A 299 32.50 4.43 -15.02
CA LYS A 299 32.63 4.67 -13.57
C LYS A 299 31.86 3.69 -12.70
N ILE A 300 30.66 3.29 -13.11
CA ILE A 300 29.72 2.52 -12.28
C ILE A 300 29.63 1.09 -12.81
N THR A 301 30.08 0.12 -12.02
CA THR A 301 29.94 -1.30 -12.31
C THR A 301 28.80 -1.89 -11.49
N LEU A 302 27.70 -2.24 -12.14
CA LEU A 302 26.56 -2.91 -11.52
C LEU A 302 26.79 -4.43 -11.48
N ILE A 303 26.43 -5.08 -10.38
CA ILE A 303 26.56 -6.52 -10.15
C ILE A 303 25.25 -7.05 -9.58
N LYS A 304 24.61 -7.99 -10.29
CA LYS A 304 23.41 -8.67 -9.79
C LYS A 304 23.79 -9.73 -8.76
N GLY A 305 23.18 -9.70 -7.59
CA GLY A 305 23.41 -10.66 -6.52
C GLY A 305 23.13 -10.07 -5.13
N ARG A 306 22.88 -10.94 -4.14
CA ARG A 306 22.99 -10.56 -2.72
C ARG A 306 24.45 -10.28 -2.38
N ILE A 307 24.74 -9.31 -1.51
CA ILE A 307 26.11 -8.90 -1.17
C ILE A 307 26.87 -10.00 -0.39
N GLU A 308 26.10 -10.91 0.22
CA GLU A 308 26.51 -12.11 0.92
C GLU A 308 27.16 -13.15 -0.01
N ASP A 309 26.54 -13.38 -1.18
CA ASP A 309 26.88 -14.46 -2.11
C ASP A 309 27.88 -14.03 -3.20
N ILE A 310 27.95 -12.74 -3.53
CA ILE A 310 28.87 -12.24 -4.56
C ILE A 310 30.27 -11.94 -4.02
N LYS A 311 31.25 -12.03 -4.93
CA LYS A 311 32.60 -11.51 -4.70
C LYS A 311 32.82 -10.23 -5.48
N LEU A 312 33.13 -9.14 -4.76
CA LEU A 312 33.47 -7.87 -5.40
C LEU A 312 34.76 -7.96 -6.24
N PRO A 313 34.91 -7.16 -7.31
CA PRO A 313 36.11 -7.14 -8.16
C PRO A 313 37.30 -6.42 -7.51
N VAL A 314 37.25 -6.15 -6.20
CA VAL A 314 38.27 -5.49 -5.38
C VAL A 314 38.34 -6.17 -4.01
N GLU A 315 39.50 -6.09 -3.35
CA GLU A 315 39.68 -6.64 -1.98
C GLU A 315 39.00 -5.77 -0.92
N LYS A 316 39.06 -4.45 -1.10
CA LYS A 316 38.44 -3.43 -0.23
C LYS A 316 37.86 -2.29 -1.06
N VAL A 317 36.84 -1.64 -0.51
CA VAL A 317 36.31 -0.35 -0.94
C VAL A 317 36.61 0.70 0.13
N ASP A 318 36.78 1.96 -0.27
CA ASP A 318 36.95 3.06 0.67
C ASP A 318 35.67 3.28 1.48
N ILE A 319 34.54 3.41 0.78
CA ILE A 319 33.26 3.85 1.36
C ILE A 319 32.16 2.87 0.99
N ILE A 320 31.23 2.66 1.93
CA ILE A 320 29.92 2.09 1.65
C ILE A 320 28.87 3.20 1.73
N ILE A 321 28.04 3.29 0.71
CA ILE A 321 26.74 3.97 0.75
C ILE A 321 25.66 2.90 0.65
N SER A 322 24.54 3.10 1.33
CA SER A 322 23.38 2.22 1.20
C SER A 322 22.14 2.92 1.73
N GLU A 323 21.03 2.73 1.05
CA GLU A 323 19.71 3.09 1.55
C GLU A 323 19.05 1.82 2.09
N TRP A 324 19.25 1.56 3.38
CA TRP A 324 18.92 0.31 4.05
C TRP A 324 17.75 0.43 5.03
N MET A 325 17.19 1.63 5.19
CA MET A 325 16.31 1.93 6.31
C MET A 325 14.90 1.42 6.05
N GLY A 326 14.45 0.44 6.82
CA GLY A 326 13.06 -0.02 6.78
C GLY A 326 12.12 0.85 7.60
N TYR A 327 10.83 0.47 7.62
CA TYR A 327 9.90 0.98 8.64
C TYR A 327 10.44 0.70 10.06
N PHE A 328 10.14 1.58 11.03
CA PHE A 328 10.74 1.53 12.36
C PHE A 328 12.30 1.46 12.35
N LEU A 329 12.94 1.98 11.29
CA LEU A 329 14.37 1.91 10.95
C LEU A 329 14.92 0.50 10.65
N LEU A 330 14.48 -0.53 11.36
CA LEU A 330 15.08 -1.87 11.36
C LEU A 330 14.24 -2.98 10.71
N PHE A 331 13.01 -2.68 10.26
CA PHE A 331 12.22 -3.63 9.47
C PHE A 331 12.93 -3.97 8.16
N GLU A 332 12.61 -5.12 7.56
CA GLU A 332 13.29 -5.70 6.39
C GLU A 332 14.76 -6.11 6.63
N SER A 333 15.37 -5.74 7.76
CA SER A 333 16.71 -6.14 8.22
C SER A 333 17.85 -5.89 7.22
N MET A 334 17.69 -5.03 6.21
CA MET A 334 18.71 -4.75 5.18
C MET A 334 20.02 -4.16 5.76
N LEU A 335 19.98 -3.58 6.96
CA LEU A 335 21.19 -3.22 7.72
C LEU A 335 22.14 -4.42 7.89
N ASP A 336 21.64 -5.65 8.03
CA ASP A 336 22.48 -6.86 8.16
C ASP A 336 23.45 -7.01 6.98
N SER A 337 22.94 -6.83 5.76
CA SER A 337 23.69 -6.87 4.52
C SER A 337 24.73 -5.74 4.43
N VAL A 338 24.39 -4.55 4.95
CA VAL A 338 25.34 -3.43 5.06
C VAL A 338 26.44 -3.71 6.08
N LEU A 339 26.12 -4.35 7.22
CA LEU A 339 27.13 -4.75 8.22
C LEU A 339 28.03 -5.88 7.69
N TYR A 340 27.48 -6.85 6.97
CA TYR A 340 28.26 -7.87 6.27
C TYR A 340 29.22 -7.24 5.25
N ALA A 341 28.71 -6.33 4.42
CA ALA A 341 29.50 -5.59 3.44
C ALA A 341 30.60 -4.75 4.11
N ARG A 342 30.29 -4.13 5.26
CA ARG A 342 31.24 -3.36 6.08
C ARG A 342 32.39 -4.23 6.56
N ASP A 343 32.07 -5.29 7.30
CA ASP A 343 33.06 -6.12 7.98
C ASP A 343 33.97 -6.85 6.98
N LEU A 344 33.42 -7.26 5.83
CA LEU A 344 34.18 -7.89 4.74
C LEU A 344 34.94 -6.87 3.89
N TYR A 345 34.30 -5.82 3.36
CA TYR A 345 34.83 -5.00 2.26
C TYR A 345 35.22 -3.56 2.61
N LEU A 346 34.85 -2.98 3.75
CA LEU A 346 35.15 -1.56 4.03
C LEU A 346 36.60 -1.30 4.46
N ALA A 347 37.10 -0.09 4.15
CA ALA A 347 38.36 0.48 4.67
C ALA A 347 38.22 1.83 5.42
N ASP A 348 37.24 2.69 5.11
CA ASP A 348 37.10 4.05 5.67
C ASP A 348 35.79 4.22 6.47
N GLY A 349 34.63 4.38 5.81
CA GLY A 349 33.34 4.63 6.49
C GLY A 349 32.06 4.19 5.73
N VAL A 350 31.00 3.91 6.49
CA VAL A 350 29.61 3.67 6.03
C VAL A 350 28.81 4.97 6.13
N TYR A 351 27.99 5.27 5.11
CA TYR A 351 27.01 6.36 5.13
C TYR A 351 25.59 5.89 4.74
N PRO A 352 24.55 6.26 5.52
CA PRO A 352 24.57 7.08 6.72
C PRO A 352 25.34 6.41 7.87
N ASP A 353 26.07 7.22 8.64
CA ASP A 353 26.99 6.80 9.69
C ASP A 353 26.30 6.67 11.05
N LEU A 354 25.30 7.52 11.32
CA LEU A 354 24.55 7.55 12.57
C LEU A 354 23.04 7.62 12.33
N CYS A 355 22.27 6.77 13.01
CA CYS A 355 20.80 6.79 12.98
C CYS A 355 20.22 6.69 14.40
N ASN A 356 19.08 7.36 14.64
CA ASN A 356 18.41 7.38 15.95
C ASN A 356 16.96 6.88 15.82
N ILE A 357 16.60 5.85 16.58
CA ILE A 357 15.19 5.48 16.80
C ILE A 357 14.67 6.36 17.94
N SER A 358 13.63 7.14 17.66
CA SER A 358 12.97 8.02 18.63
C SER A 358 11.55 7.57 18.90
N LEU A 359 11.15 7.57 20.17
CA LEU A 359 9.80 7.26 20.62
C LEU A 359 9.10 8.55 21.08
N ALA A 360 7.84 8.70 20.69
CA ALA A 360 6.91 9.66 21.28
C ALA A 360 5.58 8.95 21.51
N ALA A 361 4.86 9.32 22.57
CA ALA A 361 3.49 8.81 22.79
C ALA A 361 2.49 9.55 21.87
N VAL A 362 1.30 8.99 21.67
CA VAL A 362 0.28 9.49 20.72
C VAL A 362 -1.12 9.35 21.32
N GLY A 363 -1.93 10.41 21.25
CA GLY A 363 -3.26 10.56 21.87
C GLY A 363 -4.41 10.67 20.88
N ASP A 364 -4.35 9.95 19.76
CA ASP A 364 -5.37 9.96 18.70
C ASP A 364 -6.61 9.12 19.10
N VAL A 365 -7.51 9.75 19.87
CA VAL A 365 -8.74 9.10 20.39
C VAL A 365 -9.67 8.62 19.26
N GLN A 366 -9.78 9.37 18.16
CA GLN A 366 -10.60 8.98 17.01
C GLN A 366 -10.03 7.72 16.36
N LYS A 367 -8.72 7.69 16.09
CA LYS A 367 -8.06 6.48 15.55
C LYS A 367 -8.17 5.28 16.47
N HIS A 368 -8.11 5.46 17.79
CA HIS A 368 -8.36 4.36 18.73
C HIS A 368 -9.79 3.83 18.62
N GLN A 369 -10.78 4.72 18.44
CA GLN A 369 -12.16 4.31 18.16
C GLN A 369 -12.26 3.56 16.83
N ASP A 370 -11.79 4.15 15.73
CA ASP A 370 -11.91 3.60 14.37
C ASP A 370 -11.18 2.26 14.18
N ARG A 371 -10.05 2.05 14.87
CA ARG A 371 -9.23 0.82 14.74
C ARG A 371 -9.53 -0.23 15.81
N ILE A 372 -9.76 0.18 17.05
CA ILE A 372 -9.84 -0.72 18.21
C ILE A 372 -11.27 -0.77 18.76
N ALA A 373 -11.87 0.36 19.14
CA ALA A 373 -13.19 0.36 19.78
C ALA A 373 -14.35 -0.03 18.84
N PHE A 374 -14.18 0.14 17.52
CA PHE A 374 -15.08 -0.37 16.48
C PHE A 374 -15.49 -1.84 16.74
N TRP A 375 -14.53 -2.69 17.12
CA TRP A 375 -14.78 -4.11 17.40
C TRP A 375 -15.57 -4.40 18.69
N ASP A 376 -15.85 -3.40 19.53
CA ASP A 376 -16.76 -3.58 20.68
C ASP A 376 -18.23 -3.70 20.24
N ASP A 377 -18.61 -2.98 19.18
CA ASP A 377 -19.97 -2.93 18.63
C ASP A 377 -19.96 -2.63 17.12
N VAL A 378 -20.03 -3.71 16.32
CA VAL A 378 -20.12 -3.65 14.86
C VAL A 378 -21.57 -3.88 14.47
N TYR A 379 -22.32 -2.80 14.20
CA TYR A 379 -23.75 -2.82 13.85
C TYR A 379 -24.68 -3.55 14.84
N GLY A 380 -24.37 -3.51 16.15
CA GLY A 380 -25.09 -4.23 17.20
C GLY A 380 -24.45 -5.56 17.60
N PHE A 381 -23.38 -5.99 16.92
CA PHE A 381 -22.70 -7.26 17.15
C PHE A 381 -21.35 -7.06 17.85
N ASN A 382 -21.14 -7.75 18.97
CA ASN A 382 -19.85 -7.74 19.66
C ASN A 382 -18.82 -8.57 18.88
N MET A 383 -17.77 -7.92 18.36
CA MET A 383 -16.68 -8.56 17.62
C MET A 383 -15.34 -8.47 18.36
N THR A 384 -15.37 -8.40 19.70
CA THR A 384 -14.16 -8.11 20.51
C THR A 384 -13.07 -9.18 20.41
N CYS A 385 -13.39 -10.36 19.90
CA CYS A 385 -12.41 -11.38 19.50
C CYS A 385 -11.39 -10.86 18.47
N MET A 386 -11.81 -10.02 17.52
CA MET A 386 -10.98 -9.48 16.44
C MET A 386 -9.85 -8.57 16.94
N LYS A 387 -10.04 -7.92 18.10
CA LYS A 387 -8.98 -7.15 18.77
C LYS A 387 -7.71 -7.96 18.98
N LYS A 388 -7.79 -9.29 19.14
CA LYS A 388 -6.60 -10.15 19.32
C LYS A 388 -5.70 -10.22 18.08
N ALA A 389 -6.22 -9.95 16.89
CA ALA A 389 -5.45 -9.88 15.65
C ALA A 389 -4.94 -8.44 15.40
N VAL A 390 -5.82 -7.45 15.54
CA VAL A 390 -5.51 -6.03 15.21
C VAL A 390 -4.60 -5.36 16.23
N VAL A 391 -4.68 -5.71 17.51
CA VAL A 391 -3.91 -5.04 18.59
C VAL A 391 -2.40 -5.36 18.57
N PRO A 392 -1.94 -6.56 18.16
CA PRO A 392 -0.53 -6.84 17.90
C PRO A 392 0.03 -6.27 16.59
N GLU A 393 -0.77 -5.77 15.65
CA GLU A 393 -0.25 -5.22 14.40
C GLU A 393 0.28 -3.79 14.58
N ALA A 394 1.51 -3.53 14.13
CA ALA A 394 2.07 -2.18 14.09
C ALA A 394 1.72 -1.50 12.76
N VAL A 395 1.06 -0.33 12.81
CA VAL A 395 0.50 0.32 11.61
C VAL A 395 1.50 1.35 11.05
N VAL A 396 1.76 1.33 9.74
CA VAL A 396 2.65 2.29 9.07
C VAL A 396 1.82 3.38 8.38
N GLU A 397 1.69 4.54 9.02
CA GLU A 397 0.81 5.63 8.57
C GLU A 397 1.38 7.02 8.85
N VAL A 398 0.81 8.04 8.21
CA VAL A 398 1.15 9.45 8.47
C VAL A 398 0.27 9.95 9.61
N LEU A 399 0.86 10.05 10.81
CA LEU A 399 0.24 10.75 11.93
C LEU A 399 0.16 12.26 11.64
N LYS A 400 -0.70 12.95 12.39
CA LYS A 400 -0.75 14.42 12.35
C LYS A 400 0.18 14.99 13.41
N ALA A 401 0.67 16.20 13.17
CA ALA A 401 1.49 16.95 14.11
C ALA A 401 0.81 17.17 15.48
N ASP A 402 -0.51 17.34 15.49
CA ASP A 402 -1.31 17.66 16.68
C ASP A 402 -1.71 16.44 17.54
N THR A 403 -1.22 15.23 17.24
CA THR A 403 -1.63 13.98 17.93
C THR A 403 -0.52 13.19 18.65
N LEU A 404 0.70 13.71 18.81
CA LEU A 404 1.75 13.10 19.66
C LEU A 404 1.81 13.77 21.02
N ILE A 405 1.96 13.11 22.18
CA ILE A 405 1.85 13.76 23.51
C ILE A 405 3.13 14.42 24.04
N SER A 406 4.28 13.89 23.65
CA SER A 406 5.54 14.05 24.37
C SER A 406 6.65 14.64 23.51
N GLU A 407 7.59 15.28 24.19
CA GLU A 407 8.95 15.44 23.66
C GLU A 407 9.48 14.07 23.20
N PRO A 408 9.94 13.92 21.94
CA PRO A 408 10.48 12.65 21.46
C PRO A 408 11.77 12.28 22.20
N THR A 409 11.83 11.04 22.68
CA THR A 409 12.99 10.49 23.39
C THR A 409 13.70 9.48 22.51
N VAL A 410 15.01 9.62 22.32
CA VAL A 410 15.84 8.63 21.62
C VAL A 410 15.89 7.35 22.47
N ILE A 411 15.45 6.23 21.89
CA ILE A 411 15.43 4.90 22.54
C ILE A 411 16.53 3.96 22.04
N GLN A 412 17.15 4.28 20.90
CA GLN A 412 18.36 3.62 20.41
C GLN A 412 19.13 4.56 19.47
N THR A 413 20.46 4.58 19.60
CA THR A 413 21.38 5.18 18.62
C THR A 413 22.16 4.05 17.96
N ILE A 414 22.30 4.11 16.63
CA ILE A 414 23.00 3.13 15.81
C ILE A 414 24.14 3.84 15.10
N ASP A 415 25.37 3.47 15.45
CA ASP A 415 26.62 3.88 14.79
C ASP A 415 26.98 2.80 13.77
N CYS A 416 26.68 3.06 12.49
CA CYS A 416 26.79 2.07 11.42
C CYS A 416 28.24 1.63 11.18
N ASN A 417 29.23 2.43 11.60
CA ASN A 417 30.65 2.09 11.51
C ASN A 417 31.10 1.12 12.60
N ARG A 418 30.30 0.92 13.67
CA ARG A 418 30.74 0.22 14.88
C ARG A 418 29.77 -0.83 15.43
N VAL A 419 28.47 -0.71 15.12
CA VAL A 419 27.42 -1.62 15.64
C VAL A 419 27.61 -3.06 15.15
N CYS A 420 27.31 -4.03 16.01
CA CYS A 420 27.24 -5.45 15.68
C CYS A 420 25.78 -5.93 15.57
N LEU A 421 25.52 -6.99 14.80
CA LEU A 421 24.17 -7.57 14.60
C LEU A 421 23.40 -7.83 15.91
N SER A 422 24.12 -8.24 16.96
CA SER A 422 23.57 -8.50 18.31
C SER A 422 23.04 -7.25 19.03
N GLU A 423 23.49 -6.05 18.65
CA GLU A 423 23.06 -4.79 19.24
C GLU A 423 21.79 -4.24 18.57
N LEU A 424 21.34 -4.85 17.46
CA LEU A 424 20.06 -4.55 16.81
C LEU A 424 18.87 -5.21 17.56
N GLU A 425 19.13 -6.23 18.39
CA GLU A 425 18.16 -6.78 19.36
C GLU A 425 18.32 -6.11 20.75
N PHE A 426 17.83 -4.87 20.89
CA PHE A 426 18.05 -4.04 22.08
C PHE A 426 16.87 -4.01 23.07
N SER A 427 17.12 -3.50 24.27
CA SER A 427 16.11 -3.27 25.31
C SER A 427 16.47 -2.00 26.09
N SER A 428 15.68 -0.94 25.93
CA SER A 428 15.91 0.37 26.57
C SER A 428 14.73 0.76 27.44
N ASP A 429 15.03 1.31 28.61
CA ASP A 429 14.05 2.09 29.38
C ASP A 429 13.81 3.43 28.67
N PHE A 430 12.62 4.00 28.79
CA PHE A 430 12.23 5.28 28.19
C PHE A 430 11.46 6.17 29.16
N HIS A 431 11.59 7.47 28.97
CA HIS A 431 10.98 8.51 29.80
C HIS A 431 10.35 9.53 28.85
N LEU A 432 9.03 9.53 28.72
CA LEU A 432 8.29 10.41 27.82
C LEU A 432 7.68 11.56 28.60
N LYS A 433 8.31 12.73 28.53
CA LYS A 433 7.86 13.97 29.18
C LYS A 433 6.61 14.49 28.47
N ILE A 434 5.48 14.44 29.16
CA ILE A 434 4.15 14.77 28.63
C ILE A 434 4.00 16.30 28.57
N THR A 435 4.02 16.86 27.35
CA THR A 435 4.16 18.30 27.13
C THR A 435 2.86 19.09 27.25
N ASN A 436 1.74 18.49 26.85
CA ASN A 436 0.38 19.02 27.01
C ASN A 436 -0.46 18.01 27.83
N THR A 437 -1.67 18.36 28.27
CA THR A 437 -2.68 17.35 28.63
C THR A 437 -3.47 17.10 27.36
N THR A 438 -3.45 15.85 26.85
CA THR A 438 -3.37 15.60 25.39
C THR A 438 -2.20 16.35 24.74
N ASP A 439 -2.13 16.65 23.43
CA ASP A 439 -0.88 16.30 22.70
C ASP A 439 0.09 17.45 22.24
N CYS A 440 1.44 17.25 22.23
CA CYS A 440 2.53 18.09 21.63
C CYS A 440 3.89 17.38 21.21
N THR A 441 4.82 18.05 20.48
CA THR A 441 6.13 17.47 19.96
C THR A 441 7.34 18.48 19.92
N VAL A 442 8.52 18.36 19.24
CA VAL A 442 8.88 18.37 17.76
C VAL A 442 10.42 18.15 17.49
N MET A 443 10.87 17.54 16.35
CA MET A 443 12.18 17.81 15.65
C MET A 443 12.26 17.21 14.20
N PHE A 444 13.33 17.47 13.42
CA PHE A 444 13.57 16.81 12.09
C PHE A 444 13.86 15.31 12.27
N SER A 445 13.12 14.50 11.51
CA SER A 445 12.86 13.10 11.80
C SER A 445 12.04 12.50 10.65
N THR A 446 11.75 11.20 10.69
CA THR A 446 10.54 10.65 10.03
C THR A 446 9.26 10.99 10.83
N GLY A 447 9.39 11.45 12.08
CA GLY A 447 8.28 11.86 12.95
C GLY A 447 7.39 12.99 12.41
N PRO A 448 6.14 13.12 12.90
CA PRO A 448 5.02 13.67 12.12
C PRO A 448 4.95 15.22 12.06
N GLN A 449 6.04 15.89 12.37
CA GLN A 449 6.13 17.34 12.56
C GLN A 449 7.11 18.01 11.58
N VAL A 450 7.61 17.25 10.61
CA VAL A 450 8.36 17.74 9.44
C VAL A 450 7.80 17.14 8.16
N THR A 451 8.38 17.51 7.01
CA THR A 451 7.94 17.05 5.70
C THR A 451 7.85 15.52 5.60
N LYS A 452 6.68 15.02 5.20
CA LYS A 452 6.40 13.58 5.00
C LYS A 452 7.48 12.91 4.13
N THR A 453 8.00 11.79 4.63
CA THR A 453 8.75 10.77 3.87
C THR A 453 7.86 9.57 3.51
N HIS A 454 8.33 8.70 2.61
CA HIS A 454 7.63 7.46 2.26
C HIS A 454 7.56 6.44 3.41
N TRP A 455 8.52 6.48 4.35
CA TRP A 455 8.51 5.70 5.60
C TRP A 455 7.34 6.00 6.53
N LYS A 456 6.78 7.22 6.47
CA LYS A 456 5.70 7.68 7.37
C LYS A 456 6.14 7.48 8.84
N GLN A 457 5.28 6.98 9.72
CA GLN A 457 5.64 6.55 11.07
C GLN A 457 5.03 5.18 11.42
N THR A 458 5.71 4.42 12.27
CA THR A 458 5.20 3.17 12.84
C THR A 458 4.42 3.44 14.12
N VAL A 459 3.16 3.03 14.16
CA VAL A 459 2.20 3.33 15.23
C VAL A 459 1.87 2.05 16.01
N PHE A 460 2.13 2.10 17.31
CA PHE A 460 1.87 1.00 18.25
C PHE A 460 0.59 1.29 19.04
N LEU A 461 -0.56 0.77 18.58
CA LEU A 461 -1.85 1.02 19.22
C LEU A 461 -1.97 0.26 20.55
N LEU A 462 -2.20 0.96 21.66
CA LEU A 462 -2.44 0.31 22.95
C LEU A 462 -3.84 -0.32 22.99
N GLU A 463 -3.95 -1.57 23.44
CA GLU A 463 -5.25 -2.27 23.59
C GLU A 463 -6.26 -1.43 24.39
N LYS A 464 -5.75 -0.80 25.46
CA LYS A 464 -6.46 0.10 26.36
C LYS A 464 -5.61 1.37 26.51
N PRO A 465 -6.13 2.57 26.21
CA PRO A 465 -5.39 3.82 26.40
C PRO A 465 -4.89 4.02 27.83
N VAL A 466 -3.95 4.95 27.98
CA VAL A 466 -3.30 5.29 29.25
C VAL A 466 -3.53 6.77 29.53
N SER A 467 -4.32 7.08 30.56
CA SER A 467 -4.55 8.46 30.99
C SER A 467 -3.27 9.04 31.60
N VAL A 468 -2.90 10.25 31.14
CA VAL A 468 -1.75 11.04 31.57
C VAL A 468 -2.13 12.51 31.80
N GLN A 469 -1.24 13.32 32.38
CA GLN A 469 -1.40 14.78 32.55
C GLN A 469 -0.17 15.56 32.05
N ALA A 470 -0.35 16.84 31.70
CA ALA A 470 0.75 17.76 31.42
C ALA A 470 1.77 17.79 32.57
N GLY A 471 3.06 17.63 32.25
CA GLY A 471 4.13 17.56 33.24
C GLY A 471 4.25 16.20 33.95
N GLU A 472 3.43 15.20 33.61
CA GLU A 472 3.73 13.81 33.92
C GLU A 472 4.91 13.31 33.09
N GLU A 473 5.63 12.31 33.60
CA GLU A 473 6.63 11.57 32.85
C GLU A 473 6.15 10.12 32.68
N LEU A 474 5.80 9.75 31.45
CA LEU A 474 5.34 8.40 31.15
C LEU A 474 6.57 7.50 30.96
N GLN A 475 6.91 6.78 32.03
CA GLN A 475 8.04 5.86 32.10
C GLN A 475 7.63 4.44 31.69
N GLY A 476 8.51 3.74 30.97
CA GLY A 476 8.33 2.35 30.57
C GLY A 476 9.59 1.76 29.95
N LYS A 477 9.47 0.57 29.36
CA LYS A 477 10.56 -0.14 28.69
C LYS A 477 10.14 -0.63 27.31
N ILE A 478 11.01 -0.47 26.32
CA ILE A 478 10.87 -1.08 24.99
C ILE A 478 11.91 -2.19 24.83
N THR A 479 11.54 -3.27 24.14
CA THR A 479 12.44 -4.36 23.75
C THR A 479 12.16 -4.72 22.30
N VAL A 480 13.20 -4.68 21.46
CA VAL A 480 13.12 -4.97 20.02
C VAL A 480 13.91 -6.25 19.75
N ARG A 481 13.33 -7.16 18.98
CA ARG A 481 13.91 -8.46 18.64
C ARG A 481 13.57 -8.83 17.20
N LYS A 482 14.43 -9.62 16.54
CA LYS A 482 14.09 -10.24 15.26
C LYS A 482 13.18 -11.44 15.47
N ASN A 483 12.29 -11.70 14.51
CA ASN A 483 11.51 -12.92 14.51
C ASN A 483 12.40 -14.11 14.09
N LYS A 484 12.55 -15.12 14.96
CA LYS A 484 13.42 -16.28 14.69
C LYS A 484 12.92 -17.20 13.57
N LYS A 485 11.66 -17.03 13.13
CA LYS A 485 11.09 -17.71 11.95
C LYS A 485 11.27 -16.91 10.65
N ASP A 486 11.49 -15.61 10.75
CA ASP A 486 11.57 -14.67 9.64
C ASP A 486 12.48 -13.50 10.05
N PRO A 487 13.77 -13.51 9.65
CA PRO A 487 14.72 -12.46 10.01
C PRO A 487 14.37 -11.04 9.53
N ARG A 488 13.42 -10.85 8.60
CA ARG A 488 12.95 -9.51 8.17
C ARG A 488 11.85 -8.94 9.07
N SER A 489 11.04 -9.81 9.68
CA SER A 489 10.04 -9.42 10.69
C SER A 489 10.66 -9.03 12.04
N LEU A 490 10.03 -8.07 12.73
CA LEU A 490 10.41 -7.64 14.07
C LEU A 490 9.30 -7.89 15.12
N TRP A 491 9.72 -8.29 16.31
CA TRP A 491 8.90 -8.27 17.53
C TRP A 491 9.28 -7.07 18.38
N VAL A 492 8.33 -6.15 18.59
CA VAL A 492 8.50 -4.98 19.46
C VAL A 492 7.62 -5.15 20.69
N THR A 493 8.21 -5.10 21.87
CA THR A 493 7.51 -5.30 23.14
C THR A 493 7.64 -4.08 24.04
N PHE A 494 6.51 -3.55 24.49
CA PHE A 494 6.42 -2.48 25.47
C PHE A 494 5.99 -3.02 26.83
N GLU A 495 6.68 -2.60 27.88
CA GLU A 495 6.32 -2.79 29.29
C GLU A 495 6.05 -1.40 29.88
N LEU A 496 4.79 -1.12 30.25
CA LEU A 496 4.30 0.22 30.56
C LEU A 496 3.29 0.17 31.72
N ARG A 497 3.64 0.81 32.85
CA ARG A 497 2.95 0.60 34.14
C ARG A 497 2.80 -0.92 34.40
N ASP A 498 1.65 -1.42 34.81
CA ASP A 498 1.41 -2.85 35.06
C ASP A 498 1.07 -3.68 33.79
N ARG A 499 1.34 -3.16 32.58
CA ARG A 499 0.95 -3.80 31.31
C ARG A 499 2.17 -4.19 30.47
N LYS A 500 2.04 -5.29 29.74
CA LYS A 500 2.99 -5.74 28.72
C LYS A 500 2.24 -6.02 27.43
N GLN A 501 2.64 -5.40 26.32
CA GLN A 501 2.06 -5.59 25.01
C GLN A 501 3.17 -5.83 23.98
N THR A 502 2.98 -6.83 23.11
CA THR A 502 3.93 -7.20 22.06
C THR A 502 3.25 -7.01 20.71
N TYR A 503 4.02 -6.46 19.77
CA TYR A 503 3.61 -6.13 18.42
C TYR A 503 4.50 -6.84 17.41
N SER A 504 3.92 -7.18 16.26
CA SER A 504 4.61 -7.69 15.08
C SER A 504 4.75 -6.57 14.04
N LEU A 505 5.91 -6.50 13.38
CA LEU A 505 6.11 -5.83 12.10
C LEU A 505 6.45 -6.95 11.10
N GLN A 506 5.63 -7.07 10.05
CA GLN A 506 5.68 -8.10 9.00
C GLN A 506 5.34 -7.46 7.65
#